data_AF-A0A0F9D3K4-F1
#
_entry.id   AF-A0A0F9D3K4-F1
#
_cell.length_a   1.000
_cell.length_b   1.000
_cell.length_c   1.000
_cell.angle_alpha   90.00
_cell.angle_beta   90.00
_cell.angle_gamma   90.00
#
_symmetry.space_group_name_H-M   'P 1'
#
loop_
_entity.id
_entity.type
_entity.pdbx_description
1 polymer ?
#
loop_
_entity_poly.entity_id
_entity_poly.type
_entity_poly.pdbx_seq_one_letter_code
_entity_poly.pdbx_strand_id
1 'polypeptide(L)'
;MKFMSSQLSYFIRHKHVKRNLRALVEFLAVIAFAIIIYSTIFHFIMEYEGRHYSWITGFYWTLTVMSTLGFGDITFTGDLGRVFSMVVLLSGIVFLLIMLPFTFIKFFYAPWLESQVQSRTPRQLPPGTRDHVIITNFDPISWSLVRKLEQYNYDYVIVVNEVEDAADLHDKGYNVVVGYLDKPETYQNIRVENAALVLVNNNDIINTNIVATVREVSDSVPVVTNADLYDSV
;
A
#
# COMPACT_ATOMS: atom_id res chain seq x y z
N MET A 1 -21.13 -10.84 -12.25
CA MET A 1 -21.55 -10.21 -10.97
C MET A 1 -21.21 -11.00 -9.70
N LYS A 2 -20.92 -12.32 -9.74
CA LYS A 2 -20.53 -13.12 -8.55
C LYS A 2 -19.05 -12.99 -8.09
N PHE A 3 -18.20 -12.29 -8.85
CA PHE A 3 -16.77 -12.11 -8.53
C PHE A 3 -16.49 -10.95 -7.56
N MET A 4 -17.35 -9.93 -7.52
CA MET A 4 -17.14 -8.76 -6.64
C MET A 4 -17.49 -9.07 -5.18
N SER A 5 -18.47 -9.93 -4.92
CA SER A 5 -18.90 -10.27 -3.55
C SER A 5 -17.92 -11.19 -2.82
N SER A 6 -17.15 -12.02 -3.53
CA SER A 6 -16.13 -12.88 -2.90
C SER A 6 -14.86 -12.11 -2.53
N GLN A 7 -14.47 -11.09 -3.30
CA GLN A 7 -13.34 -10.23 -2.97
C GLN A 7 -13.68 -9.26 -1.82
N LEU A 8 -14.92 -8.75 -1.78
CA LEU A 8 -15.38 -7.89 -0.70
C LEU A 8 -15.41 -8.61 0.66
N SER A 9 -15.82 -9.89 0.66
CA SER A 9 -15.86 -10.71 1.89
C SER A 9 -14.47 -11.14 2.37
N TYR A 10 -13.48 -11.27 1.48
CA TYR A 10 -12.08 -11.50 1.87
C TYR A 10 -11.46 -10.25 2.52
N PHE A 11 -11.78 -9.06 2.02
CA PHE A 11 -11.33 -7.78 2.60
C PHE A 11 -11.87 -7.56 4.02
N ILE A 12 -13.14 -7.90 4.29
CA ILE A 12 -13.80 -7.67 5.60
C ILE A 12 -13.16 -8.46 6.77
N ARG A 13 -12.34 -9.48 6.49
CA ARG A 13 -11.76 -10.37 7.51
C ARG A 13 -10.48 -9.82 8.17
N HIS A 14 -9.88 -8.76 7.64
CA HIS A 14 -8.66 -8.15 8.20
C HIS A 14 -9.00 -6.95 9.12
N LYS A 15 -8.42 -6.92 10.32
CA LYS A 15 -8.65 -5.86 11.35
C LYS A 15 -8.36 -4.44 10.82
N HIS A 16 -7.45 -4.32 9.85
CA HIS A 16 -7.13 -3.06 9.15
C HIS A 16 -8.27 -2.55 8.28
N VAL A 17 -8.97 -3.43 7.56
CA VAL A 17 -10.08 -3.04 6.66
C VAL A 17 -11.28 -2.56 7.45
N LYS A 18 -11.57 -3.17 8.62
CA LYS A 18 -12.65 -2.68 9.50
C LYS A 18 -12.40 -1.25 10.00
N ARG A 19 -11.14 -0.91 10.33
CA ARG A 19 -10.78 0.46 10.75
C ARG A 19 -10.90 1.45 9.60
N ASN A 20 -10.42 1.07 8.42
CA ASN A 20 -10.49 1.90 7.20
C ASN A 20 -11.94 2.13 6.76
N LEU A 21 -12.78 1.09 6.82
CA LEU A 21 -14.20 1.17 6.49
C LEU A 21 -14.95 2.06 7.47
N ARG A 22 -14.63 1.97 8.77
CA ARG A 22 -15.21 2.85 9.79
C ARG A 22 -14.89 4.32 9.50
N ALA A 23 -13.64 4.64 9.17
CA ALA A 23 -13.26 6.00 8.81
C ALA A 23 -14.03 6.54 7.59
N LEU A 24 -14.23 5.70 6.55
CA LEU A 24 -15.04 6.09 5.40
C LEU A 24 -16.51 6.32 5.78
N VAL A 25 -17.10 5.44 6.59
CA VAL A 25 -18.49 5.58 7.05
C VAL A 25 -18.66 6.84 7.90
N GLU A 26 -17.73 7.12 8.82
CA GLU A 26 -17.71 8.36 9.61
C GLU A 26 -17.62 9.59 8.70
N PHE A 27 -16.76 9.55 7.68
CA PHE A 27 -16.63 10.64 6.70
C PHE A 27 -17.91 10.86 5.87
N LEU A 28 -18.53 9.78 5.37
CA LEU A 28 -19.81 9.85 4.66
C LEU A 28 -20.95 10.35 5.55
N ALA A 29 -20.95 9.98 6.83
CA ALA A 29 -21.91 10.48 7.81
C ALA A 29 -21.75 11.99 8.03
N VAL A 30 -20.52 12.50 8.08
CA VAL A 30 -20.24 13.95 8.16
C VAL A 30 -20.78 14.68 6.92
N ILE A 31 -20.56 14.15 5.72
CA ILE A 31 -21.11 14.73 4.47
C ILE A 31 -22.64 14.73 4.50
N ALA A 32 -23.26 13.61 4.86
CA ALA A 32 -24.72 13.51 4.94
C ALA A 32 -25.30 14.51 5.96
N PHE A 33 -24.64 14.66 7.12
CA PHE A 33 -25.01 15.63 8.14
C PHE A 33 -24.87 17.08 7.63
N ALA A 34 -23.79 17.40 6.93
CA ALA A 34 -23.61 18.71 6.30
C ALA A 34 -24.69 19.01 5.25
N ILE A 35 -25.05 18.02 4.42
CA ILE A 35 -26.13 18.16 3.44
C ILE A 35 -27.47 18.45 4.12
N ILE A 36 -27.78 17.79 5.24
CA ILE A 36 -28.99 18.06 6.01
C ILE A 36 -28.98 19.50 6.54
N ILE A 37 -27.88 19.94 7.16
CA ILE A 37 -27.74 21.31 7.66
C ILE A 37 -27.90 22.34 6.55
N TYR A 38 -27.21 22.18 5.42
CA TYR A 38 -27.28 23.11 4.31
C TYR A 38 -28.66 23.12 3.67
N SER A 39 -29.31 21.96 3.52
CA SER A 39 -30.69 21.88 3.04
C SER A 39 -31.65 22.60 3.99
N THR A 40 -31.49 22.45 5.31
CA THR A 40 -32.30 23.19 6.29
C THR A 40 -32.07 24.70 6.21
N ILE A 41 -30.82 25.17 6.16
CA ILE A 41 -30.49 26.60 6.02
C ILE A 41 -31.02 27.16 4.70
N PHE A 42 -30.93 26.39 3.61
CA PHE A 42 -31.47 26.76 2.30
C PHE A 42 -32.97 27.08 2.39
N HIS A 43 -33.77 26.27 3.08
CA HIS A 43 -35.20 26.53 3.23
C HIS A 43 -35.47 27.83 4.01
N PHE A 44 -34.73 28.07 5.10
CA PHE A 44 -34.87 29.30 5.88
C PHE A 44 -34.54 30.55 5.06
N ILE A 45 -33.47 30.53 4.26
CA ILE A 45 -33.10 31.67 3.41
C ILE A 45 -34.10 31.85 2.27
N MET A 46 -34.56 30.76 1.66
CA MET A 46 -35.56 30.84 0.58
C MET A 46 -36.91 31.37 1.07
N GLU A 47 -37.33 30.98 2.26
CA GLU A 47 -38.54 31.51 2.90
C GLU A 47 -38.40 33.01 3.20
N TYR A 48 -37.22 33.45 3.64
CA TYR A 48 -36.91 34.88 3.80
C TYR A 48 -36.97 35.66 2.47
N GLU A 49 -36.61 35.02 1.35
CA GLU A 49 -36.77 35.58 -0.01
C GLU A 49 -38.20 35.40 -0.58
N GLY A 50 -39.15 34.91 0.22
CA GLY A 50 -40.56 34.74 -0.17
C GLY A 50 -40.82 33.57 -1.13
N ARG A 51 -39.91 32.60 -1.22
CA ARG A 51 -40.02 31.42 -2.08
C ARG A 51 -40.09 30.15 -1.26
N HIS A 52 -41.11 29.33 -1.52
CA HIS A 52 -41.27 28.04 -0.85
C HIS A 52 -40.86 26.89 -1.78
N TYR A 53 -39.99 26.02 -1.27
CA TYR A 53 -39.50 24.85 -1.97
C TYR A 53 -39.73 23.58 -1.14
N SER A 54 -39.77 22.44 -1.80
CA SER A 54 -39.89 21.14 -1.13
C SER A 54 -38.54 20.71 -0.52
N TRP A 55 -38.57 19.84 0.49
CA TRP A 55 -37.35 19.25 1.07
C TRP A 55 -36.45 18.58 0.03
N ILE A 56 -37.05 17.89 -0.93
CA ILE A 56 -36.32 17.26 -2.04
C ILE A 56 -35.57 18.30 -2.85
N THR A 57 -36.19 19.46 -3.09
CA THR A 57 -35.58 20.59 -3.79
C THR A 57 -34.39 21.17 -3.02
N GLY A 58 -34.47 21.28 -1.69
CA GLY A 58 -33.32 21.74 -0.89
C GLY A 58 -32.15 20.77 -0.90
N PHE A 59 -32.42 19.45 -0.86
CA PHE A 59 -31.37 18.44 -1.05
C PHE A 59 -30.76 18.50 -2.45
N TYR A 60 -31.60 18.63 -3.47
CA TYR A 60 -31.18 18.77 -4.86
C TYR A 60 -30.27 19.99 -5.07
N TRP A 61 -30.66 21.16 -4.55
CA TRP A 61 -29.86 22.37 -4.64
C TRP A 61 -28.52 22.20 -3.92
N THR A 62 -28.53 21.68 -2.69
CA THR A 62 -27.32 21.47 -1.90
C THR A 62 -26.33 20.55 -2.62
N LEU A 63 -26.81 19.42 -3.14
CA LEU A 63 -25.98 18.47 -3.89
C LEU A 63 -25.43 19.11 -5.17
N THR A 64 -26.24 19.88 -5.89
CA THR A 64 -25.84 20.55 -7.14
C THR A 64 -24.75 21.60 -6.90
N VAL A 65 -24.84 22.36 -5.81
CA VAL A 65 -23.82 23.37 -5.45
C VAL A 65 -22.57 22.70 -4.87
N MET A 66 -22.71 21.75 -3.95
CA MET A 66 -21.55 21.06 -3.35
C MET A 66 -20.75 20.27 -4.39
N SER A 67 -21.41 19.66 -5.38
CA SER A 67 -20.77 18.91 -6.46
C SER A 67 -20.17 19.81 -7.56
N THR A 68 -20.29 21.13 -7.43
CA THR A 68 -19.85 22.13 -8.42
C THR A 68 -20.57 22.04 -9.78
N LEU A 69 -21.67 21.28 -9.87
CA LEU A 69 -22.50 21.18 -11.07
C LEU A 69 -23.17 22.52 -11.40
N GLY A 70 -23.81 23.13 -10.40
CA GLY A 70 -24.36 24.48 -10.50
C GLY A 70 -25.33 24.72 -11.67
N PHE A 71 -26.40 23.92 -11.79
CA PHE A 71 -27.39 24.04 -12.87
C PHE A 71 -27.99 25.45 -13.04
N GLY A 72 -28.00 26.26 -11.98
CA GLY A 72 -28.46 27.66 -12.03
C GLY A 72 -29.98 27.83 -12.16
N ASP A 73 -30.73 26.73 -12.11
CA ASP A 73 -32.19 26.69 -12.07
C ASP A 73 -32.76 27.25 -10.76
N ILE A 74 -32.03 27.08 -9.65
CA ILE A 74 -32.37 27.59 -8.33
C ILE A 74 -31.21 28.44 -7.81
N THR A 75 -31.45 29.74 -7.69
CA THR A 75 -30.45 30.72 -7.25
C THR A 75 -31.05 31.67 -6.22
N PHE A 76 -30.22 32.18 -5.32
CA PHE A 76 -30.57 33.24 -4.37
C PHE A 76 -30.47 34.61 -5.01
N THR A 77 -31.38 35.51 -4.64
CA THR A 77 -31.38 36.89 -5.14
C THR A 77 -30.65 37.83 -4.20
N GLY A 78 -30.70 37.57 -2.89
CA GLY A 78 -30.05 38.38 -1.86
C GLY A 78 -28.58 38.03 -1.63
N ASP A 79 -27.82 39.02 -1.14
CA ASP A 79 -26.39 38.83 -0.85
C ASP A 79 -26.15 37.80 0.26
N LEU A 80 -27.07 37.67 1.23
CA LEU A 80 -27.02 36.62 2.25
C LEU A 80 -27.01 35.22 1.63
N GLY A 81 -27.93 34.95 0.70
CA GLY A 81 -28.01 33.66 0.01
C GLY A 81 -26.83 33.41 -0.92
N ARG A 82 -26.25 34.47 -1.52
CA ARG A 82 -25.01 34.36 -2.31
C ARG A 82 -23.81 33.98 -1.44
N VAL A 83 -23.63 34.62 -0.29
CA VAL A 83 -22.56 34.27 0.66
C VAL A 83 -22.73 32.83 1.16
N PHE A 84 -23.96 32.43 1.50
CA PHE A 84 -24.26 31.05 1.86
C PHE A 84 -23.90 30.08 0.72
N SER A 85 -24.25 30.41 -0.53
CA SER A 85 -23.89 29.59 -1.69
C SER A 85 -22.38 29.43 -1.85
N MET A 86 -21.60 30.50 -1.62
CA MET A 86 -20.14 30.44 -1.63
C MET A 86 -19.60 29.50 -0.55
N VAL A 87 -20.16 29.54 0.66
CA VAL A 87 -19.78 28.63 1.75
C VAL A 87 -20.09 27.18 1.37
N VAL A 88 -21.29 26.90 0.86
CA VAL A 88 -21.68 25.55 0.42
C VAL A 88 -20.77 25.06 -0.71
N LEU A 89 -20.47 25.91 -1.70
CA LEU A 89 -19.58 25.59 -2.80
C LEU A 89 -18.16 25.26 -2.32
N LEU A 90 -17.56 26.13 -1.50
CA LEU A 90 -16.20 25.92 -0.96
C LEU A 90 -16.13 24.65 -0.11
N SER A 91 -17.14 24.42 0.74
CA SER A 91 -17.23 23.18 1.51
C SER A 91 -17.34 21.94 0.61
N GLY A 92 -18.10 22.03 -0.48
CA GLY A 92 -18.24 20.96 -1.47
C GLY A 92 -16.93 20.62 -2.16
N ILE A 93 -16.16 21.64 -2.56
CA ILE A 93 -14.81 21.45 -3.13
C ILE A 93 -13.91 20.70 -2.14
N VAL A 94 -13.89 21.13 -0.88
CA VAL A 94 -13.07 20.48 0.16
C VAL A 94 -13.52 19.05 0.41
N PHE A 95 -14.80 18.83 0.70
CA PHE A 95 -15.31 17.51 1.10
C PHE A 95 -15.41 16.52 -0.07
N LEU A 96 -15.99 16.91 -1.20
CA LEU A 96 -16.28 16.00 -2.31
C LEU A 96 -15.12 15.89 -3.31
N LEU A 97 -14.48 17.01 -3.69
CA LEU A 97 -13.44 17.01 -4.71
C LEU A 97 -12.05 16.68 -4.16
N ILE A 98 -11.76 17.04 -2.92
CA ILE A 98 -10.43 16.82 -2.32
C ILE A 98 -10.46 15.65 -1.34
N MET A 99 -11.26 15.77 -0.26
CA MET A 99 -11.21 14.81 0.85
C MET A 99 -11.75 13.43 0.47
N LEU A 100 -12.85 13.33 -0.27
CA LEU A 100 -13.44 12.05 -0.67
C LEU A 100 -12.47 11.18 -1.52
N PRO A 101 -11.90 11.66 -2.65
CA PRO A 101 -10.95 10.86 -3.42
C PRO A 101 -9.66 10.58 -2.64
N PHE A 102 -9.15 11.54 -1.87
CA PHE A 102 -7.98 11.32 -1.01
C PHE A 102 -8.22 10.20 0.01
N THR A 103 -9.39 10.22 0.68
CA THR A 103 -9.80 9.19 1.63
C THR A 103 -9.90 7.83 0.93
N PHE A 104 -10.50 7.78 -0.26
CA PHE A 104 -10.58 6.54 -1.04
C PHE A 104 -9.19 6.00 -1.40
N ILE A 105 -8.29 6.86 -1.90
CA ILE A 105 -6.93 6.47 -2.28
C ILE A 105 -6.17 5.93 -1.07
N LYS A 106 -6.16 6.68 0.04
CA LYS A 106 -5.41 6.33 1.24
C LYS A 106 -5.89 5.04 1.90
N PHE A 107 -7.19 4.82 1.97
CA PHE A 107 -7.76 3.73 2.75
C PHE A 107 -8.10 2.47 1.95
N PHE A 108 -8.27 2.59 0.62
CA PHE A 108 -8.62 1.47 -0.25
C PHE A 108 -7.56 1.22 -1.32
N TYR A 109 -7.23 2.23 -2.13
CA TYR A 109 -6.36 2.03 -3.29
C TYR A 109 -4.92 1.68 -2.89
N ALA A 110 -4.28 2.47 -2.02
CA ALA A 110 -2.91 2.23 -1.59
C ALA A 110 -2.76 0.87 -0.87
N PRO A 111 -3.60 0.51 0.12
CA PRO A 111 -3.53 -0.81 0.74
C PRO A 111 -3.79 -1.97 -0.23
N TRP A 112 -4.68 -1.78 -1.21
CA TRP A 112 -4.91 -2.77 -2.25
C TRP A 112 -3.68 -2.97 -3.13
N LEU A 113 -3.05 -1.88 -3.58
CA LEU A 113 -1.83 -1.92 -4.39
C LEU A 113 -0.70 -2.61 -3.61
N GLU A 114 -0.47 -2.20 -2.36
CA GLU A 114 0.52 -2.82 -1.46
C GLU A 114 0.28 -4.33 -1.31
N SER A 115 -0.97 -4.74 -1.11
CA SER A 115 -1.32 -6.17 -0.98
C SER A 115 -1.04 -6.95 -2.26
N GLN A 116 -1.22 -6.33 -3.42
CA GLN A 116 -0.97 -6.98 -4.70
C GLN A 116 0.53 -7.15 -4.94
N VAL A 117 1.35 -6.15 -4.62
CA VAL A 117 2.81 -6.26 -4.68
C VAL A 117 3.29 -7.33 -3.70
N GLN A 118 2.83 -7.31 -2.44
CA GLN A 118 3.21 -8.32 -1.45
C GLN A 118 2.81 -9.75 -1.82
N SER A 119 1.68 -9.94 -2.51
CA SER A 119 1.22 -11.27 -2.95
C SER A 119 2.04 -11.85 -4.11
N ARG A 120 2.68 -10.99 -4.90
CA ARG A 120 3.52 -11.39 -6.03
C ARG A 120 4.94 -11.70 -5.60
N THR A 121 5.39 -11.12 -4.50
CA THR A 121 6.76 -11.25 -4.04
C THR A 121 6.91 -12.42 -3.04
N PRO A 122 7.66 -13.48 -3.38
CA PRO A 122 7.87 -14.61 -2.49
C PRO A 122 8.54 -14.18 -1.18
N ARG A 123 8.10 -14.74 -0.06
CA ARG A 123 8.77 -14.60 1.26
C ARG A 123 9.43 -15.89 1.74
N GLN A 124 9.21 -16.98 1.02
CA GLN A 124 9.62 -18.32 1.40
C GLN A 124 9.92 -19.12 0.14
N LEU A 125 10.95 -19.96 0.19
CA LEU A 125 11.21 -20.93 -0.86
C LEU A 125 10.35 -22.19 -0.66
N PRO A 126 10.01 -22.90 -1.76
CA PRO A 126 9.32 -24.17 -1.67
C PRO A 126 9.98 -25.14 -0.67
N PRO A 127 9.21 -25.98 0.04
CA PRO A 127 9.76 -26.89 1.06
C PRO A 127 10.81 -27.89 0.53
N GLY A 128 10.81 -28.15 -0.78
CA GLY A 128 11.72 -29.08 -1.43
C GLY A 128 13.00 -28.45 -2.00
N THR A 129 13.21 -27.13 -1.84
CA THR A 129 14.39 -26.45 -2.40
C THR A 129 15.66 -26.83 -1.66
N ARG A 130 16.69 -27.22 -2.41
CA ARG A 130 18.01 -27.70 -1.93
C ARG A 130 19.09 -27.30 -2.92
N ASP A 131 20.34 -27.35 -2.47
CA ASP A 131 21.55 -27.12 -3.27
C ASP A 131 21.59 -25.76 -3.98
N HIS A 132 20.82 -24.80 -3.47
CA HIS A 132 20.72 -23.43 -3.99
C HIS A 132 21.74 -22.50 -3.33
N VAL A 133 22.10 -21.44 -4.06
CA VAL A 133 22.97 -20.37 -3.54
C VAL A 133 22.12 -19.22 -3.01
N ILE A 134 22.37 -18.82 -1.77
CA ILE A 134 21.72 -17.65 -1.16
C ILE A 134 22.62 -16.44 -1.35
N ILE A 135 22.06 -15.35 -1.89
CA ILE A 135 22.77 -14.09 -2.14
C ILE A 135 22.08 -13.00 -1.31
N THR A 136 22.82 -12.36 -0.42
CA THR A 136 22.26 -11.38 0.55
C THR A 136 22.32 -9.93 0.09
N ASN A 137 22.92 -9.65 -1.07
CA ASN A 137 23.00 -8.32 -1.65
C ASN A 137 23.02 -8.41 -3.19
N PHE A 138 22.42 -7.43 -3.87
CA PHE A 138 22.39 -7.38 -5.33
C PHE A 138 23.16 -6.15 -5.86
N ASP A 139 24.36 -6.43 -6.35
CA ASP A 139 25.39 -5.50 -6.79
C ASP A 139 26.07 -6.04 -8.07
N PRO A 140 27.04 -5.32 -8.68
CA PRO A 140 27.68 -5.79 -9.90
C PRO A 140 28.39 -7.15 -9.78
N ILE A 141 28.87 -7.52 -8.58
CA ILE A 141 29.58 -8.77 -8.32
C ILE A 141 28.58 -9.94 -8.29
N SER A 142 27.55 -9.83 -7.47
CA SER A 142 26.46 -10.80 -7.38
C SER A 142 25.68 -10.91 -8.69
N TRP A 143 25.49 -9.84 -9.45
CA TRP A 143 24.92 -9.91 -10.80
C TRP A 143 25.76 -10.79 -11.73
N SER A 144 27.09 -10.62 -11.69
CA SER A 144 28.01 -11.45 -12.46
C SER A 144 27.99 -12.91 -12.01
N LEU A 145 27.82 -13.17 -10.70
CA LEU A 145 27.65 -14.51 -10.16
C LEU A 145 26.34 -15.15 -10.62
N VAL A 146 25.21 -14.44 -10.50
CA VAL A 146 23.89 -14.91 -10.94
C VAL A 146 23.91 -15.37 -12.39
N ARG A 147 24.51 -14.58 -13.29
CA ARG A 147 24.66 -14.96 -14.69
C ARG A 147 25.43 -16.26 -14.89
N LYS A 148 26.46 -16.52 -14.07
CA LYS A 148 27.19 -17.79 -14.10
C LYS A 148 26.35 -18.93 -13.54
N LEU A 149 25.64 -18.72 -12.44
CA LEU A 149 24.75 -19.73 -11.85
C LEU A 149 23.67 -20.14 -12.86
N GLU A 150 23.06 -19.19 -13.55
CA GLU A 150 22.10 -19.46 -14.63
C GLU A 150 22.73 -20.23 -15.79
N GLN A 151 23.93 -19.86 -16.23
CA GLN A 151 24.65 -20.55 -17.31
C GLN A 151 24.91 -22.02 -16.98
N TYR A 152 25.20 -22.34 -15.72
CA TYR A 152 25.47 -23.70 -15.25
C TYR A 152 24.24 -24.40 -14.65
N ASN A 153 23.07 -23.75 -14.71
CA ASN A 153 21.80 -24.26 -14.18
C ASN A 153 21.85 -24.61 -12.68
N TYR A 154 22.50 -23.76 -11.88
CA TYR A 154 22.45 -23.79 -10.42
C TYR A 154 21.33 -22.88 -9.91
N ASP A 155 20.53 -23.40 -9.00
CA ASP A 155 19.48 -22.62 -8.34
C ASP A 155 20.09 -21.56 -7.42
N TYR A 156 19.44 -20.41 -7.37
CA TYR A 156 19.84 -19.32 -6.49
C TYR A 156 18.61 -18.57 -5.98
N VAL A 157 18.81 -17.82 -4.89
CA VAL A 157 17.84 -16.88 -4.35
C VAL A 157 18.55 -15.61 -3.92
N ILE A 158 18.01 -14.47 -4.31
CA ILE A 158 18.44 -13.15 -3.83
C ILE A 158 17.53 -12.75 -2.68
N VAL A 159 18.10 -12.35 -1.55
CA VAL A 159 17.34 -11.82 -0.41
C VAL A 159 17.44 -10.30 -0.42
N VAL A 160 16.30 -9.64 -0.41
CA VAL A 160 16.22 -8.18 -0.32
C VAL A 160 15.28 -7.76 0.81
N ASN A 161 15.59 -6.64 1.46
CA ASN A 161 14.80 -6.14 2.58
C ASN A 161 13.49 -5.49 2.13
N GLU A 162 13.52 -4.81 0.97
CA GLU A 162 12.40 -4.02 0.47
C GLU A 162 11.53 -4.80 -0.54
N VAL A 163 10.22 -4.63 -0.40
CA VAL A 163 9.23 -5.30 -1.26
C VAL A 163 9.28 -4.77 -2.69
N GLU A 164 9.60 -3.48 -2.85
CA GLU A 164 9.72 -2.80 -4.14
C GLU A 164 10.90 -3.35 -4.96
N ASP A 165 12.09 -3.42 -4.37
CA ASP A 165 13.29 -4.01 -5.00
C ASP A 165 13.05 -5.47 -5.42
N ALA A 166 12.35 -6.23 -4.57
CA ALA A 166 12.01 -7.61 -4.87
C ALA A 166 11.02 -7.73 -6.04
N ALA A 167 10.03 -6.84 -6.11
CA ALA A 167 9.10 -6.83 -7.24
C ALA A 167 9.83 -6.52 -8.55
N ASP A 168 10.72 -5.53 -8.54
CA ASP A 168 11.52 -5.15 -9.70
C ASP A 168 12.45 -6.26 -10.19
N LEU A 169 13.10 -6.98 -9.27
CA LEU A 169 13.96 -8.12 -9.60
C LEU A 169 13.14 -9.32 -10.09
N HIS A 170 12.01 -9.60 -9.46
CA HIS A 170 11.09 -10.65 -9.87
C HIS A 170 10.54 -10.41 -11.29
N ASP A 171 10.14 -9.18 -11.60
CA ASP A 171 9.65 -8.79 -12.93
C ASP A 171 10.73 -8.91 -14.02
N LYS A 172 12.01 -8.80 -13.65
CA LYS A 172 13.16 -9.08 -14.52
C LYS A 172 13.48 -10.58 -14.66
N GLY A 173 12.76 -11.45 -13.94
CA GLY A 173 12.92 -12.90 -13.97
C GLY A 173 13.93 -13.47 -12.97
N TYR A 174 14.42 -12.67 -12.02
CA TYR A 174 15.32 -13.16 -10.97
C TYR A 174 14.54 -13.88 -9.85
N ASN A 175 15.14 -14.94 -9.30
CA ASN A 175 14.62 -15.59 -8.10
C ASN A 175 14.94 -14.75 -6.87
N VAL A 176 13.92 -14.14 -6.28
CA VAL A 176 14.07 -13.20 -5.16
C VAL A 176 13.06 -13.46 -4.05
N VAL A 177 13.49 -13.22 -2.82
CA VAL A 177 12.69 -13.34 -1.60
C VAL A 177 12.82 -12.07 -0.76
N VAL A 178 11.69 -11.60 -0.23
CA VAL A 178 11.70 -10.52 0.77
C VAL A 178 11.97 -11.08 2.16
N GLY A 179 13.00 -10.56 2.81
CA GLY A 179 13.37 -10.94 4.16
C GLY A 179 14.37 -9.98 4.77
N TYR A 180 14.31 -9.83 6.09
CA TYR A 180 15.28 -9.03 6.83
C TYR A 180 16.52 -9.88 7.09
N LEU A 181 17.68 -9.36 6.72
CA LEU A 181 18.96 -10.07 6.84
C LEU A 181 19.44 -10.28 8.30
N ASP A 182 18.85 -9.58 9.27
CA ASP A 182 19.12 -9.69 10.70
C ASP A 182 18.16 -10.64 11.45
N LYS A 183 17.30 -11.37 10.71
CA LYS A 183 16.28 -12.24 11.29
C LYS A 183 16.49 -13.72 10.95
N PRO A 184 16.58 -14.62 11.95
CA PRO A 184 16.70 -16.06 11.72
C PRO A 184 15.55 -16.63 10.88
N GLU A 185 14.34 -16.08 11.02
CA GLU A 185 13.15 -16.56 10.29
C GLU A 185 13.32 -16.41 8.78
N THR A 186 14.05 -15.39 8.31
CA THR A 186 14.34 -15.21 6.88
C THR A 186 15.15 -16.38 6.34
N TYR A 187 16.19 -16.80 7.06
CA TYR A 187 17.05 -17.92 6.67
C TYR A 187 16.34 -19.28 6.76
N GLN A 188 15.44 -19.46 7.73
CA GLN A 188 14.57 -20.63 7.81
C GLN A 188 13.60 -20.69 6.61
N ASN A 189 13.03 -19.55 6.22
CA ASN A 189 12.09 -19.47 5.10
C ASN A 189 12.75 -19.75 3.74
N ILE A 190 14.02 -19.38 3.58
CA ILE A 190 14.81 -19.68 2.38
C ILE A 190 15.64 -20.97 2.50
N ARG A 191 15.36 -21.81 3.50
CA ARG A 191 15.94 -23.16 3.64
C ARG A 191 17.47 -23.15 3.69
N VAL A 192 18.06 -22.25 4.47
CA VAL A 192 19.51 -22.10 4.58
C VAL A 192 20.25 -23.40 4.92
N GLU A 193 19.64 -24.29 5.70
CA GLU A 193 20.20 -25.60 6.06
C GLU A 193 20.43 -26.52 4.86
N ASN A 194 19.66 -26.34 3.78
CA ASN A 194 19.77 -27.12 2.55
C ASN A 194 20.49 -26.35 1.43
N ALA A 195 20.99 -25.14 1.70
CA ALA A 195 21.68 -24.34 0.71
C ALA A 195 23.10 -24.88 0.48
N ALA A 196 23.59 -24.76 -0.75
CA ALA A 196 24.97 -25.12 -1.08
C ALA A 196 25.97 -24.07 -0.57
N LEU A 197 25.55 -22.81 -0.51
CA LEU A 197 26.40 -21.67 -0.18
C LEU A 197 25.55 -20.45 0.21
N VAL A 198 26.02 -19.67 1.19
CA VAL A 198 25.54 -18.30 1.44
C VAL A 198 26.64 -17.31 1.06
N LEU A 199 26.36 -16.44 0.09
CA LEU A 199 27.20 -15.30 -0.26
C LEU A 199 26.75 -14.05 0.49
N VAL A 200 27.68 -13.51 1.28
CA VAL A 200 27.49 -12.36 2.15
C VAL A 200 28.37 -11.21 1.66
N ASN A 201 27.81 -10.35 0.80
CA ASN A 201 28.55 -9.30 0.10
C ASN A 201 28.03 -7.90 0.39
N ASN A 202 27.99 -7.52 1.68
CA ASN A 202 27.63 -6.17 2.14
C ASN A 202 28.88 -5.49 2.72
N ASN A 203 28.72 -4.63 3.74
CA ASN A 203 29.85 -4.10 4.52
C ASN A 203 30.15 -4.99 5.73
N ASP A 204 31.35 -4.89 6.30
CA ASP A 204 31.83 -5.75 7.39
C ASP A 204 30.90 -5.84 8.60
N ILE A 205 30.26 -4.73 9.00
CA ILE A 205 29.33 -4.69 10.14
C ILE A 205 28.09 -5.53 9.82
N ILE A 206 27.50 -5.32 8.65
CA ILE A 206 26.31 -6.05 8.19
C ILE A 206 26.68 -7.52 7.94
N ASN A 207 27.83 -7.80 7.32
CA ASN A 207 28.32 -9.14 7.04
C ASN A 207 28.45 -9.96 8.32
N THR A 208 29.06 -9.38 9.36
CA THR A 208 29.21 -10.04 10.66
C THR A 208 27.87 -10.40 11.27
N ASN A 209 26.90 -9.47 11.23
CA ASN A 209 25.54 -9.71 11.72
C ASN A 209 24.86 -10.83 10.94
N ILE A 210 24.90 -10.76 9.60
CA ILE A 210 24.34 -11.80 8.71
C ILE A 210 24.94 -13.17 9.01
N VAL A 211 26.26 -13.27 9.13
CA VAL A 211 26.93 -14.53 9.42
C VAL A 211 26.49 -15.08 10.78
N ALA A 212 26.37 -14.21 11.80
CA ALA A 212 25.87 -14.62 13.11
C ALA A 212 24.42 -15.13 13.03
N THR A 213 23.53 -14.43 12.33
CA THR A 213 22.13 -14.84 12.13
C THR A 213 22.02 -16.14 11.35
N VAL A 214 22.83 -16.33 10.30
CA VAL A 214 22.90 -17.59 9.53
C VAL A 214 23.33 -18.74 10.45
N ARG A 215 24.32 -18.51 11.32
CA ARG A 215 24.83 -19.53 12.25
C ARG A 215 23.87 -19.87 13.38
N GLU A 216 22.93 -18.99 13.71
CA GLU A 216 21.82 -19.33 14.62
C GLU A 216 20.88 -20.38 14.01
N VAL A 217 20.79 -20.45 12.67
CA VAL A 217 19.91 -21.37 11.95
C VAL A 217 20.66 -22.59 11.41
N SER A 218 21.88 -22.42 10.91
CA SER A 218 22.68 -23.50 10.32
C SER A 218 24.17 -23.39 10.67
N ASP A 219 24.64 -24.40 11.40
CA ASP A 219 26.05 -24.54 11.77
C ASP A 219 26.95 -25.01 10.60
N SER A 220 26.37 -25.66 9.60
CA SER A 220 27.12 -26.41 8.58
C SER A 220 27.19 -25.73 7.22
N VAL A 221 26.27 -24.81 6.89
CA VAL A 221 26.24 -24.19 5.56
C VAL A 221 27.54 -23.42 5.30
N PRO A 222 28.20 -23.59 4.14
CA PRO A 222 29.33 -22.75 3.76
C PRO A 222 28.89 -21.29 3.62
N VAL A 223 29.64 -20.38 4.24
CA VAL A 223 29.42 -18.93 4.13
C VAL A 223 30.66 -18.31 3.52
N VAL A 224 30.49 -17.57 2.43
CA VAL A 224 31.55 -16.79 1.79
C VAL A 224 31.20 -15.32 1.94
N THR A 225 32.14 -14.52 2.44
CA THR A 225 31.93 -13.10 2.66
C THR A 225 33.11 -12.27 2.17
N ASN A 226 32.86 -11.03 1.78
CA ASN A 226 33.91 -10.04 1.57
C ASN A 226 34.37 -9.44 2.92
N ALA A 227 35.59 -8.95 2.91
CA ALA A 227 36.15 -8.10 3.96
C ALA A 227 36.57 -6.79 3.30
N ASP A 228 35.91 -5.69 3.66
CA ASP A 228 36.15 -4.37 3.11
C ASP A 228 37.30 -3.65 3.82
N LEU A 229 37.46 -3.88 5.12
CA LEU A 229 38.56 -3.34 5.91
C LEU A 229 39.72 -4.34 5.99
N TYR A 230 40.94 -3.80 6.01
CA TYR A 230 42.16 -4.60 6.12
C TYR A 230 42.20 -5.45 7.40
N ASP A 231 41.64 -4.92 8.49
CA ASP A 231 41.63 -5.58 9.80
C ASP A 231 40.51 -6.64 9.95
N SER A 232 39.69 -6.85 8.91
CA SER A 232 38.55 -7.78 8.91
C SER A 232 38.88 -9.18 8.34
N VAL A 233 40.12 -9.40 7.89
CA VAL A 233 40.60 -10.67 7.29
C VAL A 233 41.40 -11.52 8.29
#